data_AF-A0A557QXG8-F1
#
_entry.id   AF-A0A557QXG8-F1
#
_cell.length_a   1.000
_cell.length_b   1.000
_cell.length_c   1.000
_cell.angle_alpha   90.00
_cell.angle_beta   90.00
_cell.angle_gamma   90.00
#
_symmetry.space_group_name_H-M   'P 1'
#
loop_
_entity.id
_entity.type
_entity.pdbx_description
1 polymer ?
#
loop_
_entity_poly.entity_id
_entity_poly.type
_entity_poly.pdbx_seq_one_letter_code
_entity_poly.pdbx_strand_id
1 'polypeptide(L)'
;MSGFENYQRDATALDREMVVRGLVLGLDWDDEAQMMALAREALSSTPKHIEALARDPNPRLKAKGELFALGVLMLKTMAESAAIGIHSHGGHAWKAFGHALLQLSDIARAETPDTPPAT
;
A
#
# COMPACT_ATOMS: atom_id res chain seq x y z
N MET A 1 -12.52 -10.43 -19.50
CA MET A 1 -11.06 -10.43 -19.22
C MET A 1 -10.83 -11.31 -18.00
N SER A 2 -9.88 -12.23 -18.08
CA SER A 2 -9.65 -13.38 -17.18
C SER A 2 -9.14 -12.99 -15.78
N GLY A 3 -9.93 -12.20 -15.03
CA GLY A 3 -9.58 -11.68 -13.70
C GLY A 3 -9.37 -12.70 -12.58
N PHE A 4 -9.30 -14.00 -12.91
CA PHE A 4 -9.00 -15.10 -11.98
C PHE A 4 -7.60 -15.69 -12.17
N GLU A 5 -6.84 -15.26 -13.18
CA GLU A 5 -5.57 -15.88 -13.57
C GLU A 5 -4.41 -15.45 -12.66
N ASN A 6 -4.44 -16.03 -11.45
CA ASN A 6 -3.35 -16.20 -10.50
C ASN A 6 -3.02 -14.98 -9.62
N TYR A 7 -3.84 -14.73 -8.61
CA TYR A 7 -3.58 -13.73 -7.56
C TYR A 7 -2.18 -13.82 -6.93
N GLN A 8 -1.57 -15.02 -6.86
CA GLN A 8 -0.19 -15.15 -6.38
C GLN A 8 0.83 -14.56 -7.34
N ARG A 9 0.59 -14.70 -8.66
CA ARG A 9 1.41 -14.05 -9.69
C ARG A 9 1.27 -12.54 -9.61
N ASP A 10 0.04 -12.04 -9.43
CA ASP A 10 -0.21 -10.60 -9.27
C ASP A 10 0.47 -10.04 -8.02
N ALA A 11 0.37 -10.76 -6.89
CA ALA A 11 1.04 -10.39 -5.66
C ALA A 11 2.57 -10.32 -5.83
N THR A 12 3.14 -11.28 -6.56
CA THR A 12 4.57 -11.31 -6.87
C THR A 12 4.99 -10.16 -7.80
N ALA A 13 4.17 -9.84 -8.81
CA ALA A 13 4.43 -8.74 -9.73
C ALA A 13 4.35 -7.38 -9.02
N LEU A 14 3.33 -7.18 -8.19
CA LEU A 14 3.16 -5.99 -7.37
C LEU A 14 4.35 -5.81 -6.42
N ASP A 15 4.75 -6.85 -5.69
CA ASP A 15 5.91 -6.79 -4.78
C ASP A 15 7.19 -6.40 -5.51
N ARG A 16 7.43 -6.98 -6.71
CA ARG A 16 8.59 -6.61 -7.53
C ARG A 16 8.58 -5.14 -7.92
N GLU A 17 7.45 -4.61 -8.37
CA GLU A 17 7.35 -3.18 -8.74
C GLU A 17 7.51 -2.27 -7.52
N MET A 18 7.02 -2.69 -6.34
CA MET A 18 7.25 -1.97 -5.08
C MET A 18 8.74 -1.92 -4.75
N VAL A 19 9.46 -3.04 -4.84
CA VAL A 19 10.93 -3.08 -4.63
C VAL A 19 11.63 -2.10 -5.56
N VAL A 20 11.26 -2.06 -6.85
CA VAL A 20 11.85 -1.13 -7.82
C VAL A 20 11.62 0.33 -7.42
N ARG A 21 10.41 0.70 -6.97
CA ARG A 21 10.14 2.07 -6.51
C ARG A 21 10.87 2.39 -5.21
N GLY A 22 10.98 1.41 -4.31
CA GLY A 22 11.76 1.55 -3.08
C GLY A 22 13.22 1.85 -3.36
N LEU A 23 13.84 1.20 -4.34
CA LEU A 23 15.22 1.50 -4.75
C LEU A 23 15.39 2.96 -5.21
N VAL A 24 14.46 3.49 -6.01
CA VAL A 24 14.49 4.89 -6.47
C VAL A 24 14.37 5.87 -5.30
N LEU A 25 13.55 5.51 -4.32
CA LEU A 25 13.31 6.31 -3.11
C LEU A 25 14.43 6.15 -2.06
N GLY A 26 15.26 5.12 -2.18
CA GLY A 26 16.26 4.76 -1.17
C GLY A 26 15.61 4.20 0.10
N LEU A 27 14.54 3.41 -0.07
CA LEU A 27 13.84 2.82 1.07
C LEU A 27 14.62 1.63 1.65
N ASP A 28 14.60 1.55 2.97
CA ASP A 28 14.92 0.36 3.73
C ASP A 28 13.62 -0.22 4.26
N TRP A 29 13.23 -1.39 3.74
CA TRP A 29 11.96 -2.04 4.10
C TRP A 29 11.98 -2.59 5.53
N ASP A 30 13.16 -2.74 6.13
CA ASP A 30 13.34 -3.16 7.53
C ASP A 30 13.32 -1.96 8.51
N ASP A 31 13.40 -0.72 8.02
CA ASP A 31 13.29 0.50 8.83
C ASP A 31 11.82 0.80 9.14
N GLU A 32 11.35 0.35 10.30
CA GLU A 32 9.97 0.55 10.76
C GLU A 32 9.57 2.03 10.81
N ALA A 33 10.47 2.92 11.25
CA ALA A 33 10.15 4.34 11.34
C ALA A 33 9.94 4.95 9.95
N GLN A 34 10.76 4.54 8.98
CA GLN A 34 10.60 4.94 7.58
C GLN A 34 9.31 4.38 6.97
N MET A 35 8.96 3.12 7.25
CA MET A 35 7.71 2.52 6.78
C MET A 35 6.48 3.21 7.37
N MET A 36 6.52 3.55 8.66
CA MET A 36 5.45 4.29 9.32
C MET A 36 5.30 5.71 8.77
N ALA A 37 6.39 6.40 8.46
CA ALA A 37 6.33 7.72 7.82
C ALA A 37 5.72 7.62 6.41
N LEU A 38 6.14 6.63 5.62
CA LEU A 38 5.63 6.39 4.27
C LEU A 38 4.14 6.02 4.27
N ALA A 39 3.71 5.15 5.18
CA ALA A 39 2.32 4.74 5.34
C ALA A 39 1.43 5.90 5.78
N ARG A 40 1.92 6.76 6.69
CA ARG A 40 1.20 7.96 7.12
C ARG A 40 0.97 8.90 5.94
N GLU A 41 2.00 9.13 5.14
CA GLU A 41 1.88 9.97 3.95
C GLU A 41 0.88 9.37 2.95
N ALA A 42 0.95 8.07 2.69
CA ALA A 42 0.01 7.37 1.81
C ALA A 42 -1.44 7.50 2.29
N LEU A 43 -1.71 7.27 3.58
CA LEU A 43 -3.05 7.38 4.17
C LEU A 43 -3.59 8.83 4.18
N SER A 44 -2.70 9.82 4.26
CA SER A 44 -3.07 11.24 4.17
C SER A 44 -3.27 11.74 2.73
N SER A 45 -2.88 10.95 1.73
CA SER A 45 -2.91 11.35 0.33
C SER A 45 -4.29 11.11 -0.30
N THR A 46 -4.76 12.10 -1.06
CA THR A 46 -5.96 11.94 -1.89
C THR A 46 -5.62 11.25 -3.23
N PRO A 47 -6.57 10.61 -3.92
CA PRO A 47 -6.33 10.02 -5.24
C PRO A 47 -5.76 11.02 -6.25
N LYS A 48 -6.25 12.27 -6.24
CA LYS A 48 -5.73 13.35 -7.10
C LYS A 48 -4.28 13.70 -6.79
N HIS A 49 -3.90 13.67 -5.50
CA HIS A 49 -2.52 13.92 -5.08
C HIS A 49 -1.59 12.79 -5.53
N ILE A 50 -2.00 11.53 -5.35
CA ILE A 50 -1.25 10.36 -5.83
C ILE A 50 -1.05 10.41 -7.34
N GLU A 51 -2.11 10.76 -8.09
CA GLU A 51 -2.04 10.90 -9.55
C GLU A 51 -1.10 12.05 -9.97
N ALA A 52 -1.13 13.18 -9.27
CA ALA A 52 -0.22 14.29 -9.53
C ALA A 52 1.25 13.87 -9.30
N LEU A 53 1.53 13.19 -8.19
CA LEU A 53 2.87 12.65 -7.90
C LEU A 53 3.32 11.69 -9.00
N ALA A 54 2.48 10.74 -9.41
CA ALA A 54 2.81 9.74 -10.43
C ALA A 54 3.10 10.33 -11.82
N ARG A 55 2.68 11.58 -12.08
CA ARG A 55 2.94 12.32 -13.32
C ARG A 55 4.05 13.36 -13.18
N ASP A 56 4.64 13.49 -12.00
CA ASP A 56 5.66 14.49 -11.71
C ASP A 56 6.94 14.22 -12.53
N PRO A 57 7.59 15.24 -13.11
CA PRO A 57 8.85 15.06 -13.84
C PRO A 57 10.02 14.65 -12.93
N ASN A 58 9.94 14.87 -11.62
CA ASN A 58 10.94 14.41 -10.66
C ASN A 58 10.81 12.89 -10.45
N PRO A 59 11.85 12.09 -10.77
CA PRO A 59 11.79 10.64 -10.66
C PRO A 59 11.45 10.12 -9.26
N ARG A 60 11.88 10.82 -8.19
CA ARG A 60 11.56 10.42 -6.81
C ARG A 60 10.10 10.69 -6.47
N LEU A 61 9.54 11.83 -6.89
CA LEU A 61 8.12 12.12 -6.66
C LEU A 61 7.22 11.18 -7.46
N LYS A 62 7.59 10.92 -8.71
CA LYS A 62 6.96 9.90 -9.55
C LYS A 62 6.97 8.53 -8.90
N ALA A 63 8.13 8.04 -8.47
CA ALA A 63 8.25 6.74 -7.81
C ALA A 63 7.39 6.65 -6.54
N LYS A 64 7.27 7.73 -5.78
CA LYS A 64 6.40 7.79 -4.59
C LYS A 64 4.92 7.68 -4.97
N GLY A 65 4.45 8.45 -5.95
CA GLY A 65 3.08 8.35 -6.45
C GLY A 65 2.75 6.95 -6.97
N GLU A 66 3.67 6.36 -7.75
CA GLU A 66 3.54 4.99 -8.23
C GLU A 66 3.53 3.97 -7.09
N LEU A 67 4.37 4.13 -6.07
CA LEU A 67 4.38 3.24 -4.90
C LEU A 67 3.07 3.29 -4.12
N PHE A 68 2.48 4.48 -3.94
CA PHE A 68 1.18 4.62 -3.29
C PHE A 68 0.07 3.97 -4.12
N ALA A 69 0.08 4.14 -5.45
CA ALA A 69 -0.86 3.47 -6.33
C ALA A 69 -0.70 1.93 -6.29
N LEU A 70 0.53 1.43 -6.24
CA LEU A 70 0.82 0.01 -6.04
C LEU A 70 0.29 -0.49 -4.70
N GLY A 71 0.40 0.29 -3.62
CA GLY A 71 -0.20 -0.02 -2.32
C GLY A 71 -1.72 -0.13 -2.33
N VAL A 72 -2.41 0.67 -3.16
CA VAL A 72 -3.86 0.54 -3.36
C VAL A 72 -4.19 -0.76 -4.09
N LEU A 73 -3.45 -1.09 -5.16
CA LEU A 73 -3.64 -2.34 -5.90
C LEU A 73 -3.34 -3.56 -5.01
N MET A 74 -2.28 -3.49 -4.22
CA MET A 74 -1.89 -4.46 -3.20
C MET A 74 -3.06 -4.82 -2.28
N LEU A 75 -3.67 -3.82 -1.64
CA LEU A 75 -4.81 -4.02 -0.74
C LEU A 75 -6.04 -4.57 -1.48
N LYS A 76 -6.29 -4.11 -2.71
CA LYS A 76 -7.40 -4.61 -3.54
C LYS A 76 -7.21 -6.08 -3.91
N THR A 77 -6.03 -6.47 -4.39
CA THR A 77 -5.68 -7.87 -4.71
C THR A 77 -5.81 -8.76 -3.48
N MET A 78 -5.39 -8.29 -2.29
CA MET A 78 -5.57 -9.01 -1.03
C MET A 78 -7.05 -9.20 -0.68
N ALA A 79 -7.87 -8.16 -0.81
CA ALA A 79 -9.30 -8.22 -0.51
C ALA A 79 -10.06 -9.15 -1.47
N GLU A 80 -9.77 -9.06 -2.78
CA GLU A 80 -10.39 -9.88 -3.81
C GLU A 80 -10.01 -11.37 -3.68
N SER A 81 -8.73 -11.67 -3.42
CA SER A 81 -8.28 -13.04 -3.20
C SER A 81 -8.89 -13.66 -1.93
N ALA A 82 -8.92 -12.90 -0.82
CA ALA A 82 -9.53 -13.37 0.43
C ALA A 82 -11.03 -13.67 0.27
N ALA A 83 -11.77 -12.89 -0.53
CA ALA A 83 -13.19 -13.10 -0.78
C ALA A 83 -13.52 -14.46 -1.45
N ILE A 84 -12.55 -15.09 -2.12
CA ILE A 84 -12.69 -16.40 -2.74
C ILE A 84 -11.91 -17.51 -2.01
N GLY A 85 -11.45 -17.24 -0.77
CA GLY A 85 -10.72 -18.20 0.06
C GLY A 85 -9.25 -18.39 -0.31
N ILE A 86 -8.66 -17.50 -1.11
CA ILE A 86 -7.24 -17.52 -1.46
C ILE A 86 -6.50 -16.48 -0.62
N HIS A 87 -5.51 -16.92 0.16
CA HIS A 87 -4.63 -16.02 0.89
C HIS A 87 -3.40 -15.69 0.05
N SER A 88 -3.52 -14.70 -0.83
CA SER A 88 -2.38 -14.20 -1.58
C SER A 88 -1.48 -13.32 -0.71
N HIS A 89 -0.18 -13.55 -0.79
CA HIS A 89 0.81 -12.77 -0.07
C HIS A 89 1.90 -12.27 -1.02
N GLY A 90 2.28 -11.01 -0.85
CA GLY A 90 3.48 -10.46 -1.45
C GLY A 90 4.75 -10.87 -0.70
N GLY A 91 5.88 -10.39 -1.22
CA GLY A 91 7.20 -10.55 -0.61
C GLY A 91 7.43 -9.56 0.53
N HIS A 92 8.69 -9.20 0.73
CA HIS A 92 9.12 -8.40 1.87
C HIS A 92 8.56 -6.97 1.84
N ALA A 93 8.66 -6.30 0.69
CA ALA A 93 8.23 -4.91 0.54
C ALA A 93 6.71 -4.75 0.76
N TRP A 94 5.92 -5.67 0.20
CA TRP A 94 4.49 -5.75 0.46
C TRP A 94 4.20 -5.86 1.96
N LYS A 95 4.83 -6.81 2.64
CA LYS A 95 4.55 -7.09 4.06
C LYS A 95 4.93 -5.90 4.95
N ALA A 96 6.11 -5.33 4.74
CA ALA A 96 6.58 -4.18 5.51
C ALA A 96 5.63 -2.98 5.36
N PHE A 97 5.30 -2.62 4.11
CA PHE A 97 4.41 -1.48 3.86
C PHE A 97 2.97 -1.74 4.29
N GLY A 98 2.44 -2.94 4.01
CA GLY A 98 1.11 -3.36 4.44
C GLY A 98 0.95 -3.38 5.96
N HIS A 99 1.96 -3.85 6.69
CA HIS A 99 1.98 -3.82 8.16
C HIS A 99 1.89 -2.38 8.68
N ALA A 100 2.71 -1.47 8.16
CA ALA A 100 2.69 -0.06 8.56
C ALA A 100 1.33 0.62 8.27
N LEU A 101 0.70 0.30 7.13
CA LEU A 101 -0.63 0.80 6.78
C LEU A 101 -1.70 0.32 7.77
N LEU A 102 -1.71 -0.97 8.10
CA LEU A 102 -2.65 -1.55 9.06
C LEU A 102 -2.47 -0.94 10.46
N GLN A 103 -1.23 -0.90 10.94
CA GLN A 103 -0.89 -0.36 12.25
C GLN A 103 -1.35 1.10 12.41
N LEU A 104 -1.12 1.95 11.42
CA LEU A 104 -1.62 3.33 11.45
C LEU A 104 -3.14 3.42 11.36
N SER A 105 -3.78 2.55 10.57
CA SER A 105 -5.24 2.51 10.50
C SER A 105 -5.88 2.12 11.84
N ASP A 106 -5.25 1.22 12.59
CA ASP A 106 -5.72 0.76 13.88
C ASP A 106 -5.51 1.82 14.97
N ILE A 107 -4.38 2.53 14.94
CA ILE A 107 -4.14 3.71 15.79
C ILE A 107 -5.22 4.78 15.53
N ALA A 108 -5.49 5.11 14.27
CA ALA A 108 -6.49 6.11 13.93
C ALA A 108 -7.90 5.73 14.42
N ARG A 109 -8.27 4.44 14.31
CA ARG A 109 -9.54 3.93 14.84
C ARG A 109 -9.63 3.99 16.36
N ALA A 110 -8.52 3.74 17.08
CA ALA A 110 -8.49 3.82 18.54
C ALA A 110 -8.62 5.26 19.05
N GLU A 111 -8.11 6.24 18.30
CA GLU A 111 -8.21 7.68 18.63
C GLU A 111 -9.61 8.27 18.35
N THR A 112 -10.39 7.66 17.45
CA THR A 112 -11.81 7.98 17.22
C THR A 112 -12.71 6.82 17.65
N PRO A 113 -12.94 6.60 18.97
CA PRO A 113 -13.85 5.56 19.41
C PRO A 113 -15.25 5.85 18.86
N ASP A 114 -15.80 4.85 18.17
CA ASP A 114 -17.14 4.88 17.59
C ASP A 114 -18.15 5.33 18.66
N THR A 115 -18.65 6.56 18.55
CA THR A 115 -19.68 7.06 19.46
C THR A 115 -21.00 6.50 18.94
N PRO A 116 -21.68 5.57 19.66
CA PRO A 116 -22.93 5.03 19.17
C PRO A 116 -23.94 6.18 19.00
N PRO A 117 -24.80 6.13 17.96
CA PRO A 117 -25.79 7.17 17.75
C PRO A 117 -26.68 7.27 18.99
N ALA A 118 -26.86 8.50 19.49
CA ALA A 118 -27.76 8.79 20.58
C ALA A 118 -29.14 8.22 20.25
N THR A 119 -29.67 7.42 21.18
CA THR A 119 -30.93 6.67 21.07
C THR A 119 -32.13 7.59 20.99
#